data_AF-A0A1T1B9R5-F1
#
_entry.id   AF-A0A1T1B9R5-F1
#
_cell.length_a   1.000
_cell.length_b   1.000
_cell.length_c   1.000
_cell.angle_alpha   90.00
_cell.angle_beta   90.00
_cell.angle_gamma   90.00
#
_symmetry.space_group_name_H-M   'P 1'
#
loop_
_entity.id
_entity.type
_entity.pdbx_description
1 polymer ?
#
loop_
_entity_poly.entity_id
_entity_poly.type
_entity_poly.pdbx_seq_one_letter_code
_entity_poly.pdbx_strand_id
1 'polypeptide(L)'
;MKIEIWSDIMCPFCYIGKRQLEKALAEFPNDEFEIEWKSFQLDPSITPQSGKDVYAFLAERKGISLEQSIEMHKGVVERAKSVGLDYHFEKAVISNSLTAHRIIHLAKTQKLGDEMEEIFFKAYFTEGKDLNDASTLIELGSQVGLNENEVREVVENEKMYLNDVTKDIAEAQEIGVQGVPFFVFDRKYAISGAQPHETFVQTINETNK
;
A
#
# COMPACT_ATOMS: atom_id res chain seq x y z
N MET A 1 -0.70 20.34 6.70
CA MET A 1 0.54 19.70 6.22
C MET A 1 0.18 18.61 5.24
N LYS A 2 0.80 18.61 4.06
CA LYS A 2 0.64 17.55 3.07
C LYS A 2 1.65 16.43 3.32
N ILE A 3 1.18 15.19 3.31
CA ILE A 3 2.00 14.00 3.47
C ILE A 3 1.75 13.10 2.26
N GLU A 4 2.76 12.98 1.41
CA GLU A 4 2.73 12.11 0.23
C GLU A 4 3.37 10.78 0.55
N ILE A 5 2.69 9.68 0.22
CA ILE A 5 3.07 8.34 0.63
C ILE A 5 3.17 7.43 -0.59
N TRP A 6 4.38 7.08 -1.00
CA TRP A 6 4.57 6.03 -1.99
C TRP A 6 4.39 4.68 -1.33
N SER A 7 3.50 3.89 -1.92
CA SER A 7 3.03 2.63 -1.35
C SER A 7 2.73 1.61 -2.42
N ASP A 8 2.77 0.34 -2.04
CA ASP A 8 2.24 -0.76 -2.83
C ASP A 8 1.35 -1.61 -1.93
N ILE A 9 0.15 -1.96 -2.40
CA ILE A 9 -0.81 -2.78 -1.64
C ILE A 9 -0.28 -4.17 -1.31
N MET A 10 0.73 -4.64 -2.06
CA MET A 10 1.43 -5.91 -1.83
C MET A 10 2.56 -5.80 -0.79
N CYS A 11 2.90 -4.60 -0.33
CA CYS A 11 3.99 -4.36 0.62
C CYS A 11 3.49 -4.46 2.07
N PRO A 12 3.91 -5.47 2.85
CA PRO A 12 3.45 -5.61 4.23
C PRO A 12 3.92 -4.48 5.13
N PHE A 13 5.06 -3.87 4.82
CA PHE A 13 5.57 -2.73 5.55
C PHE A 13 4.81 -1.44 5.25
N CYS A 14 4.13 -1.32 4.09
CA CYS A 14 3.33 -0.13 3.82
C CYS A 14 2.16 0.00 4.80
N TYR A 15 1.46 -1.11 5.06
CA TYR A 15 0.35 -1.11 6.00
C TYR A 15 0.81 -0.97 7.46
N ILE A 16 1.96 -1.55 7.82
CA ILE A 16 2.61 -1.28 9.13
C ILE A 16 2.98 0.20 9.25
N GLY A 17 3.54 0.79 8.19
CA GLY A 17 3.90 2.20 8.14
C GLY A 17 2.68 3.12 8.27
N LYS A 18 1.56 2.77 7.63
CA LYS A 18 0.27 3.46 7.82
C LYS A 18 -0.11 3.54 9.29
N ARG A 19 -0.09 2.42 10.02
CA ARG A 19 -0.40 2.38 11.46
C ARG A 19 0.54 3.24 12.30
N GLN A 20 1.83 3.24 11.99
CA GLN A 20 2.81 4.07 12.70
C GLN A 20 2.58 5.56 12.43
N LEU A 21 2.27 5.94 11.18
CA LEU A 21 1.91 7.30 10.82
C LEU A 21 0.63 7.73 11.55
N GLU A 22 -0.45 6.96 11.45
CA GLU A 22 -1.74 7.26 12.11
C GLU A 22 -1.57 7.47 13.62
N LYS A 23 -0.75 6.63 14.26
CA LYS A 23 -0.42 6.78 15.69
C LYS A 23 0.28 8.12 15.97
N ALA A 24 1.21 8.53 15.11
CA ALA A 24 1.90 9.81 15.24
C ALA A 24 0.96 11.00 14.98
N LEU A 25 0.09 10.93 13.97
CA LEU A 25 -0.87 12.00 13.65
C LEU A 25 -1.86 12.24 14.80
N ALA A 26 -2.23 11.19 15.55
CA ALA A 26 -3.08 11.31 16.72
C ALA A 26 -2.49 12.17 17.85
N GLU A 27 -1.17 12.42 17.85
CA GLU A 27 -0.50 13.33 18.81
C GLU A 27 -0.68 14.81 18.44
N PHE A 28 -1.17 15.12 17.24
CA PHE A 28 -1.38 16.48 16.73
C PHE A 28 -2.86 16.73 16.40
N PRO A 29 -3.79 16.67 17.38
CA PRO A 29 -5.24 16.73 17.12
C PRO A 29 -5.73 18.09 16.60
N ASN A 30 -4.90 19.13 16.66
CA ASN A 30 -5.23 20.47 16.18
C ASN A 30 -4.62 20.78 14.80
N ASP A 31 -3.81 19.89 14.25
CA ASP A 31 -3.16 20.08 12.97
C ASP A 31 -4.02 19.45 11.85
N GLU A 32 -4.11 20.12 10.71
CA GLU A 32 -4.76 19.57 9.52
C GLU A 32 -3.74 18.83 8.65
N PHE A 33 -3.99 17.54 8.41
CA PHE A 33 -3.16 16.70 7.54
C PHE A 33 -3.90 16.35 6.25
N GLU A 34 -3.22 16.54 5.12
CA GLU A 34 -3.68 16.07 3.81
C GLU A 34 -2.82 14.87 3.41
N ILE A 35 -3.40 13.67 3.46
CA ILE A 35 -2.74 12.44 3.05
C ILE A 35 -2.96 12.22 1.56
N GLU A 36 -1.87 12.09 0.80
CA GLU A 36 -1.94 11.70 -0.61
C GLU A 36 -1.15 10.41 -0.84
N TRP A 37 -1.87 9.33 -1.14
CA TRP A 37 -1.28 8.07 -1.56
C TRP A 37 -0.75 8.17 -3.00
N LYS A 38 0.46 7.67 -3.21
CA LYS A 38 1.18 7.64 -4.48
C LYS A 38 1.47 6.21 -4.88
N SER A 39 1.24 5.89 -6.13
CA SER A 39 1.45 4.53 -6.64
C SER A 39 2.94 4.15 -6.67
N PHE A 40 3.24 2.94 -6.20
CA PHE A 40 4.51 2.25 -6.42
C PHE A 40 4.24 0.76 -6.66
N GLN A 41 5.01 0.12 -7.54
CA GLN A 41 4.96 -1.33 -7.71
C GLN A 41 6.29 -1.94 -7.30
N LEU A 42 6.27 -2.76 -6.23
CA LEU A 42 7.42 -3.58 -5.83
C LEU A 42 7.88 -4.46 -6.98
N ASP A 43 6.92 -4.97 -7.74
CA ASP A 43 7.18 -5.84 -8.87
C ASP A 43 6.08 -5.75 -9.94
N PRO A 44 6.27 -4.89 -10.96
CA PRO A 44 5.29 -4.73 -12.03
C PRO A 44 5.21 -5.96 -12.95
N SER A 45 6.15 -6.90 -12.86
CA SER A 45 6.20 -8.09 -13.73
C SER A 45 5.41 -9.28 -13.19
N ILE A 46 4.81 -9.16 -11.99
CA ILE A 46 3.99 -10.23 -11.42
C ILE A 46 2.83 -10.53 -12.35
N THR A 47 2.70 -11.80 -12.72
CA THR A 47 1.49 -12.35 -13.33
C THR A 47 0.68 -13.09 -12.26
N PRO A 48 -0.66 -13.04 -12.31
CA PRO A 48 -1.52 -13.75 -11.37
C PRO A 48 -1.18 -15.24 -11.33
N GLN A 49 -0.89 -15.77 -10.14
CA GLN A 49 -0.51 -17.17 -9.93
C GLN A 49 -1.45 -17.79 -8.88
N SER A 50 -2.70 -18.02 -9.29
CA SER A 50 -3.71 -18.61 -8.41
C SER A 50 -3.25 -19.96 -7.85
N GLY A 51 -3.40 -20.15 -6.54
CA GLY A 51 -3.05 -21.38 -5.83
C GLY A 51 -1.56 -21.58 -5.53
N LYS A 52 -0.68 -20.67 -5.97
CA LYS A 52 0.72 -20.71 -5.56
C LYS A 52 0.89 -20.08 -4.18
N ASP A 53 1.60 -20.80 -3.33
CA ASP A 53 1.92 -20.38 -1.97
C ASP A 53 2.87 -19.15 -1.97
N VAL A 54 2.54 -18.14 -1.14
CA VAL A 54 3.31 -16.87 -1.10
C VAL A 54 4.72 -17.06 -0.56
N TYR A 55 4.95 -18.04 0.34
CA TYR A 55 6.27 -18.32 0.86
C TYR A 55 7.16 -18.91 -0.24
N ALA A 56 6.64 -19.86 -1.01
CA ALA A 56 7.32 -20.44 -2.17
C ALA A 56 7.57 -19.37 -3.25
N PHE A 57 6.57 -18.52 -3.54
CA PHE A 57 6.71 -17.42 -4.49
C PHE A 57 7.84 -16.46 -4.09
N LEU A 58 7.89 -16.02 -2.83
CA LEU A 58 8.97 -15.15 -2.38
C LEU A 58 10.33 -15.85 -2.43
N ALA A 59 10.39 -17.13 -2.07
CA ALA A 59 11.61 -17.93 -2.09
C ALA A 59 12.22 -17.97 -3.50
N GLU A 60 11.41 -18.32 -4.50
CA GLU A 60 11.82 -18.30 -5.91
C GLU A 60 12.23 -16.90 -6.36
N ARG A 61 11.43 -15.88 -6.03
CA ARG A 61 11.66 -14.50 -6.49
C ARG A 61 12.95 -13.92 -5.94
N LYS A 62 13.32 -14.26 -4.70
CA LYS A 62 14.55 -13.78 -4.04
C LYS A 62 15.74 -14.73 -4.18
N GLY A 63 15.55 -15.92 -4.73
CA GLY A 63 16.60 -16.94 -4.80
C GLY A 63 17.04 -17.44 -3.43
N ILE A 64 16.10 -17.58 -2.49
CA ILE A 64 16.33 -18.04 -1.11
C ILE A 64 15.61 -19.38 -0.87
N SER A 65 15.94 -20.06 0.23
CA SER A 65 15.23 -21.28 0.63
C SER A 65 13.79 -21.00 1.10
N LEU A 66 12.92 -22.01 1.02
CA LEU A 66 11.55 -21.91 1.53
C LEU A 66 11.55 -21.63 3.04
N GLU A 67 12.45 -22.26 3.79
CA GLU A 67 12.59 -22.07 5.23
C GLU A 67 12.98 -20.62 5.57
N GLN A 68 13.90 -20.03 4.81
CA GLN A 68 14.24 -18.61 4.97
C GLN A 68 13.05 -17.70 4.66
N SER A 69 12.29 -18.00 3.60
CA SER A 69 11.08 -17.25 3.26
C SER A 69 10.04 -17.31 4.39
N ILE A 70 9.78 -18.49 4.96
CA ILE A 70 8.86 -18.66 6.08
C ILE A 70 9.32 -17.86 7.30
N GLU A 71 10.60 -17.93 7.68
CA GLU A 71 11.12 -17.19 8.83
C GLU A 71 11.05 -15.66 8.63
N MET A 72 11.32 -15.18 7.41
CA MET A 72 11.14 -13.76 7.07
C MET A 72 9.68 -13.31 7.24
N HIS A 73 8.72 -14.08 6.72
CA HIS A 73 7.30 -13.76 6.87
C HIS A 73 6.86 -13.80 8.33
N LYS A 74 7.35 -14.76 9.12
CA LYS A 74 7.08 -14.81 10.57
C LYS A 74 7.53 -13.54 11.28
N GLY A 75 8.74 -13.03 10.97
CA GLY A 75 9.21 -11.75 11.50
C GLY A 75 8.31 -10.57 11.11
N VAL A 76 7.78 -10.57 9.88
CA VAL A 76 6.83 -9.55 9.42
C VAL A 76 5.49 -9.64 10.15
N VAL A 77 4.96 -10.84 10.38
CA VAL A 77 3.72 -11.07 11.15
C VAL A 77 3.87 -10.54 12.58
N GLU A 78 4.98 -10.84 13.26
CA GLU A 78 5.21 -10.33 14.62
C GLU A 78 5.30 -8.79 14.65
N ARG A 79 5.94 -8.19 13.64
CA ARG A 79 5.97 -6.73 13.51
C ARG A 79 4.59 -6.14 13.24
N ALA A 80 3.79 -6.75 12.38
CA ALA A 80 2.41 -6.33 12.10
C ALA A 80 1.55 -6.39 13.37
N LYS A 81 1.68 -7.47 14.15
CA LYS A 81 1.00 -7.63 15.43
C LYS A 81 1.34 -6.54 16.44
N SER A 82 2.60 -6.10 16.47
CA SER A 82 3.04 -5.01 17.35
C SER A 82 2.33 -3.67 17.09
N VAL A 83 1.74 -3.48 15.90
CA VAL A 83 0.96 -2.30 15.51
C VAL A 83 -0.54 -2.60 15.36
N GLY A 84 -1.00 -3.74 15.89
CA GLY A 84 -2.42 -4.12 15.92
C GLY A 84 -2.95 -4.72 14.62
N LEU A 85 -2.08 -5.17 13.71
CA LEU A 85 -2.47 -5.85 12.47
C LEU A 85 -2.35 -7.38 12.63
N ASP A 86 -3.32 -8.11 12.07
CA ASP A 86 -3.35 -9.58 12.05
C ASP A 86 -3.16 -10.07 10.62
N TYR A 87 -1.94 -10.53 10.31
CA TYR A 87 -1.56 -10.96 8.96
C TYR A 87 -1.71 -12.46 8.80
N HIS A 88 -2.28 -12.85 7.66
CA HIS A 88 -2.56 -14.23 7.25
C HIS A 88 -1.94 -14.51 5.88
N PHE A 89 -0.60 -14.56 5.81
CA PHE A 89 0.12 -14.79 4.55
C PHE A 89 -0.22 -16.14 3.90
N GLU A 90 -0.61 -17.14 4.68
CA GLU A 90 -1.10 -18.43 4.17
C GLU A 90 -2.37 -18.31 3.32
N LYS A 91 -3.08 -17.18 3.40
CA LYS A 91 -4.27 -16.87 2.59
C LYS A 91 -3.96 -15.89 1.45
N ALA A 92 -2.78 -15.27 1.43
CA ALA A 92 -2.46 -14.22 0.47
C ALA A 92 -2.41 -14.78 -0.95
N VAL A 93 -3.05 -14.08 -1.90
CA VAL A 93 -3.09 -14.47 -3.31
C VAL A 93 -2.08 -13.62 -4.07
N ILE A 94 -1.19 -14.23 -4.85
CA ILE A 94 -0.19 -13.47 -5.63
C ILE A 94 -0.90 -12.65 -6.70
N SER A 95 -0.90 -11.33 -6.52
CA SER A 95 -1.61 -10.41 -7.40
C SER A 95 -0.70 -9.31 -7.96
N ASN A 96 -1.04 -8.82 -9.15
CA ASN A 96 -0.43 -7.61 -9.68
C ASN A 96 -1.20 -6.38 -9.14
N SER A 97 -0.49 -5.45 -8.53
CA SER A 97 -1.11 -4.29 -7.88
C SER A 97 -1.57 -3.19 -8.85
N LEU A 98 -1.29 -3.29 -10.16
CA LEU A 98 -1.57 -2.23 -11.12
C LEU A 98 -3.05 -1.82 -11.16
N THR A 99 -3.97 -2.78 -11.21
CA THR A 99 -5.41 -2.47 -11.25
C THR A 99 -5.89 -1.84 -9.94
N ALA A 100 -5.40 -2.33 -8.80
CA ALA A 100 -5.71 -1.73 -7.52
C ALA A 100 -5.21 -0.27 -7.42
N HIS A 101 -3.98 0.00 -7.89
CA HIS A 101 -3.45 1.37 -7.98
C HIS A 101 -4.31 2.27 -8.86
N ARG A 102 -4.77 1.77 -10.02
CA ARG A 102 -5.70 2.53 -10.90
C ARG A 102 -7.01 2.86 -10.18
N ILE A 103 -7.54 1.94 -9.37
CA ILE A 103 -8.74 2.17 -8.56
C ILE A 103 -8.47 3.16 -7.41
N ILE A 104 -7.28 3.15 -6.79
CA ILE A 104 -6.87 4.15 -5.80
C ILE A 104 -6.85 5.55 -6.44
N HIS A 105 -6.38 5.69 -7.68
CA HIS A 105 -6.46 6.96 -8.40
C HIS A 105 -7.89 7.43 -8.66
N LEU A 106 -8.82 6.52 -9.01
CA LEU A 106 -10.25 6.83 -9.04
C LEU A 106 -10.72 7.33 -7.66
N ALA A 107 -10.40 6.61 -6.59
CA ALA A 107 -10.81 6.97 -5.23
C ALA A 107 -10.29 8.33 -4.77
N LYS A 108 -9.05 8.69 -5.15
CA LYS A 108 -8.46 10.01 -4.90
C LYS A 108 -9.29 11.15 -5.49
N THR A 109 -9.92 10.96 -6.66
CA THR A 109 -10.80 11.99 -7.26
C THR A 109 -12.03 12.29 -6.41
N GLN A 110 -12.41 11.35 -5.53
CA GLN A 110 -13.57 11.43 -4.63
C GLN A 110 -13.15 11.60 -3.16
N LYS A 111 -11.87 11.85 -2.88
CA LYS A 111 -11.29 11.95 -1.53
C LYS A 111 -11.43 10.68 -0.69
N LEU A 112 -11.47 9.52 -1.34
CA LEU A 112 -11.58 8.18 -0.72
C LEU A 112 -10.27 7.38 -0.83
N GLY A 113 -9.15 8.06 -1.08
CA GLY A 113 -7.86 7.41 -1.33
C GLY A 113 -7.33 6.63 -0.13
N ASP A 114 -7.48 7.16 1.09
CA ASP A 114 -7.01 6.47 2.30
C ASP A 114 -7.87 5.24 2.62
N GLU A 115 -9.19 5.37 2.47
CA GLU A 115 -10.14 4.29 2.66
C GLU A 115 -9.91 3.16 1.64
N MET A 116 -9.62 3.51 0.39
CA MET A 116 -9.32 2.54 -0.67
C MET A 116 -7.99 1.80 -0.41
N GLU A 117 -6.95 2.51 0.03
CA GLU A 117 -5.67 1.90 0.41
C GLU A 117 -5.87 0.94 1.60
N GLU A 118 -6.57 1.39 2.65
CA GLU A 118 -6.89 0.61 3.85
C GLU A 118 -7.64 -0.68 3.53
N ILE A 119 -8.70 -0.60 2.71
CA ILE A 119 -9.51 -1.79 2.41
C ILE A 119 -8.75 -2.78 1.53
N PHE A 120 -7.89 -2.32 0.61
CA PHE A 120 -7.05 -3.22 -0.18
C PHE A 120 -5.99 -3.91 0.67
N PHE A 121 -5.36 -3.20 1.60
CA PHE A 121 -4.44 -3.81 2.55
C PHE A 121 -5.12 -4.89 3.39
N LYS A 122 -6.29 -4.59 3.96
CA LYS A 122 -7.05 -5.56 4.75
C LYS A 122 -7.47 -6.77 3.93
N ALA A 123 -8.00 -6.54 2.73
CA ALA A 123 -8.42 -7.58 1.81
C ALA A 123 -7.27 -8.55 1.49
N TYR A 124 -6.07 -8.02 1.24
CA TYR A 124 -4.89 -8.81 0.91
C TYR A 124 -4.27 -9.51 2.13
N PHE A 125 -3.88 -8.74 3.16
CA PHE A 125 -3.06 -9.25 4.27
C PHE A 125 -3.86 -10.01 5.32
N THR A 126 -5.16 -9.73 5.47
CA THR A 126 -5.99 -10.34 6.53
C THR A 126 -7.04 -11.28 5.95
N GLU A 127 -7.69 -10.89 4.87
CA GLU A 127 -8.86 -11.63 4.36
C GLU A 127 -8.52 -12.65 3.27
N GLY A 128 -7.34 -12.56 2.63
CA GLY A 128 -6.94 -13.46 1.56
C GLY A 128 -7.77 -13.31 0.28
N LYS A 129 -8.27 -12.10 0.02
CA LYS A 129 -9.03 -11.78 -1.19
C LYS A 129 -8.10 -11.70 -2.40
N ASP A 130 -8.58 -12.17 -3.56
CA ASP A 130 -7.84 -12.11 -4.82
C ASP A 130 -8.00 -10.73 -5.47
N LEU A 131 -6.97 -9.90 -5.42
CA LEU A 131 -6.98 -8.56 -6.01
C LEU A 131 -6.70 -8.55 -7.53
N ASN A 132 -6.63 -9.73 -8.16
CA ASN A 132 -6.71 -9.87 -9.61
C ASN A 132 -8.15 -10.06 -10.09
N ASP A 133 -9.08 -10.43 -9.19
CA ASP A 133 -10.46 -10.72 -9.54
C ASP A 133 -11.29 -9.44 -9.67
N ALA A 134 -11.91 -9.26 -10.84
CA ALA A 134 -12.71 -8.08 -11.17
C ALA A 134 -13.88 -7.87 -10.18
N SER A 135 -14.58 -8.96 -9.84
CA SER A 135 -15.72 -8.89 -8.92
C SER A 135 -15.29 -8.47 -7.52
N THR A 136 -14.18 -9.00 -7.03
CA THR A 136 -13.57 -8.63 -5.76
C THR A 136 -13.18 -7.15 -5.72
N LEU A 137 -12.51 -6.64 -6.76
CA LEU A 137 -12.12 -5.23 -6.84
C LEU A 137 -13.33 -4.28 -6.84
N ILE A 138 -14.39 -4.64 -7.57
CA ILE A 138 -15.64 -3.88 -7.64
C ILE A 138 -16.37 -3.87 -6.29
N GLU A 139 -16.44 -5.04 -5.62
CA GLU A 139 -17.02 -5.18 -4.29
C GLU A 139 -16.30 -4.27 -3.28
N LEU A 140 -14.97 -4.33 -3.23
CA LEU A 140 -14.15 -3.53 -2.32
C LEU A 140 -14.26 -2.02 -2.59
N GLY A 141 -14.24 -1.61 -3.86
CA GLY A 141 -14.46 -0.21 -4.22
C GLY A 141 -15.84 0.30 -3.77
N SER A 142 -16.87 -0.52 -3.89
CA SER A 142 -18.22 -0.17 -3.45
C SER A 142 -18.34 -0.06 -1.93
N GLN A 143 -17.60 -0.89 -1.17
CA GLN A 143 -17.57 -0.82 0.31
C GLN A 143 -17.01 0.49 0.84
N VAL A 144 -16.07 1.13 0.12
CA VAL A 144 -15.54 2.46 0.48
C VAL A 144 -16.37 3.62 -0.07
N GLY A 145 -17.45 3.33 -0.81
CA GLY A 145 -18.40 4.32 -1.32
C GLY A 145 -18.18 4.76 -2.77
N LEU A 146 -17.28 4.11 -3.53
CA LEU A 146 -17.17 4.37 -4.98
C LEU A 146 -18.39 3.84 -5.72
N ASN A 147 -18.70 4.45 -6.87
CA ASN A 147 -19.72 3.93 -7.75
C ASN A 147 -19.25 2.62 -8.39
N GLU A 148 -20.06 1.56 -8.28
CA GLU A 148 -19.76 0.24 -8.84
C GLU A 148 -19.41 0.30 -10.34
N ASN A 149 -20.11 1.12 -11.12
CA ASN A 149 -19.88 1.24 -12.56
C ASN A 149 -18.57 1.96 -12.89
N GLU A 150 -18.16 2.94 -12.08
CA GLU A 150 -16.87 3.63 -12.26
C GLU A 150 -15.72 2.67 -11.96
N VAL A 151 -15.81 1.87 -10.90
CA VAL A 151 -14.80 0.86 -10.58
C VAL A 151 -14.74 -0.20 -11.68
N ARG A 152 -15.90 -0.66 -12.16
CA ARG A 152 -16.01 -1.59 -13.28
C ARG A 152 -15.35 -1.03 -14.54
N GLU A 153 -15.55 0.25 -14.85
CA GLU A 153 -14.90 0.90 -15.99
C GLU A 153 -13.38 0.89 -15.85
N VAL A 154 -12.83 1.16 -14.66
CA VAL A 154 -11.37 1.07 -14.43
C VAL A 154 -10.84 -0.35 -14.65
N VAL A 155 -11.59 -1.36 -14.21
CA VAL A 155 -11.21 -2.78 -14.39
C VAL A 155 -11.24 -3.17 -15.87
N GLU A 156 -12.27 -2.77 -16.62
CA GLU A 156 -12.46 -3.14 -18.02
C GLU A 156 -11.61 -2.31 -18.99
N ASN A 157 -11.29 -1.05 -18.64
CA ASN A 157 -10.46 -0.15 -19.43
C ASN A 157 -9.05 -0.06 -18.85
N GLU A 158 -8.15 -0.91 -19.35
CA GLU A 158 -6.74 -0.99 -18.92
C GLU A 158 -5.97 0.34 -18.97
N LYS A 159 -6.42 1.31 -19.79
CA LYS A 159 -5.77 2.62 -19.93
C LYS A 159 -6.24 3.64 -18.89
N MET A 160 -7.41 3.44 -18.28
CA MET A 160 -7.96 4.39 -17.33
C MET A 160 -7.05 4.48 -16.10
N TYR A 161 -6.66 5.70 -15.71
CA TYR A 161 -5.69 6.01 -14.65
C TYR A 161 -4.27 5.42 -14.81
N LEU A 162 -3.96 4.75 -15.92
CA LEU A 162 -2.63 4.18 -16.15
C LEU A 162 -1.54 5.25 -16.18
N ASN A 163 -1.84 6.41 -16.79
CA ASN A 163 -0.90 7.53 -16.84
C ASN A 163 -0.64 8.11 -15.44
N ASP A 164 -1.65 8.15 -14.57
CA ASP A 164 -1.51 8.65 -13.21
C ASP A 164 -0.61 7.72 -12.37
N VAL A 165 -0.83 6.41 -12.47
CA VAL A 165 0.03 5.39 -11.83
C VAL A 165 1.46 5.51 -12.33
N THR A 166 1.65 5.60 -13.65
CA THR A 166 2.98 5.70 -14.27
C THR A 166 3.70 6.98 -13.84
N LYS A 167 2.97 8.09 -13.69
CA LYS A 167 3.50 9.36 -13.22
C LYS A 167 3.98 9.27 -11.78
N ASP A 168 3.20 8.67 -10.88
CA ASP A 168 3.61 8.50 -9.48
C ASP A 168 4.87 7.62 -9.37
N ILE A 169 4.97 6.55 -10.16
CA ILE A 169 6.16 5.67 -10.21
C ILE A 169 7.38 6.41 -10.76
N ALA A 170 7.22 7.18 -11.84
CA ALA A 170 8.30 7.98 -12.41
C ALA A 170 8.80 9.05 -11.42
N GLU A 171 7.87 9.73 -10.74
CA GLU A 171 8.19 10.69 -9.70
C GLU A 171 8.98 10.04 -8.54
N ALA A 172 8.60 8.83 -8.12
CA ALA A 172 9.34 8.07 -7.12
C ALA A 172 10.81 7.87 -7.54
N GLN A 173 11.06 7.57 -8.80
CA GLN A 173 12.41 7.39 -9.35
C GLN A 173 13.19 8.71 -9.38
N GLU A 174 12.54 9.81 -9.78
CA GLU A 174 13.15 11.14 -9.85
C GLU A 174 13.63 11.63 -8.47
N ILE A 175 12.87 11.35 -7.41
CA ILE A 175 13.23 11.72 -6.04
C ILE A 175 14.05 10.64 -5.30
N GLY A 176 14.43 9.56 -6.00
CA GLY A 176 15.34 8.53 -5.49
C GLY A 176 14.72 7.49 -4.55
N VAL A 177 13.42 7.25 -4.61
CA VAL A 177 12.74 6.19 -3.86
C VAL A 177 13.22 4.81 -4.34
N GLN A 178 13.82 4.04 -3.45
CA GLN A 178 14.30 2.66 -3.74
C GLN A 178 13.41 1.57 -3.15
N GLY A 179 12.41 1.94 -2.35
CA GLY A 179 11.51 1.01 -1.70
C GLY A 179 10.42 1.74 -0.92
N VAL A 180 9.38 1.01 -0.56
CA VAL A 180 8.17 1.53 0.08
C VAL A 180 7.89 0.84 1.42
N PRO A 181 7.21 1.51 2.37
CA PRO A 181 6.61 2.85 2.24
C PRO A 181 7.66 3.96 2.24
N PHE A 182 7.37 5.05 1.53
CA PHE A 182 8.19 6.25 1.52
C PHE A 182 7.30 7.46 1.72
N PHE A 183 7.55 8.21 2.78
CA PHE A 183 6.72 9.34 3.22
C PHE A 183 7.45 10.64 2.94
N VAL A 184 6.74 11.64 2.41
CA VAL A 184 7.29 12.97 2.13
C VAL A 184 6.37 14.02 2.76
N PHE A 185 6.94 14.85 3.63
CA PHE A 185 6.24 15.87 4.41
C PHE A 185 6.51 17.24 3.80
N ASP A 186 5.46 17.90 3.29
CA ASP A 186 5.47 19.20 2.60
C ASP A 186 6.60 19.34 1.55
N ARG A 187 6.98 18.24 0.89
CA ARG A 187 8.10 18.17 -0.08
C ARG A 187 9.46 18.64 0.50
N LYS A 188 9.64 18.62 1.82
CA LYS A 188 10.85 19.07 2.52
C LYS A 188 11.60 17.94 3.19
N TYR A 189 10.89 17.10 3.93
CA TYR A 189 11.46 15.99 4.70
C TYR A 189 10.91 14.67 4.21
N ALA A 190 11.69 13.61 4.35
CA ALA A 190 11.27 12.28 3.95
C ALA A 190 11.62 11.22 4.99
N ILE A 191 10.77 10.20 5.09
CA ILE A 191 10.99 9.01 5.90
C ILE A 191 10.95 7.80 4.96
N SER A 192 11.99 6.98 4.98
CA SER A 192 12.04 5.71 4.24
C SER A 192 11.74 4.53 5.16
N GLY A 193 10.77 3.72 4.76
CA GLY A 193 10.34 2.51 5.46
C GLY A 193 9.36 2.78 6.61
N ALA A 194 8.87 1.68 7.19
CA ALA A 194 7.92 1.71 8.31
C ALA A 194 8.61 2.03 9.65
N GLN A 195 9.10 3.26 9.80
CA GLN A 195 9.81 3.70 11.01
C GLN A 195 8.90 3.70 12.26
N PRO A 196 9.47 3.72 13.48
CA PRO A 196 8.68 3.92 14.70
C PRO A 196 7.93 5.27 14.69
N HIS A 197 6.75 5.34 15.31
CA HIS A 197 5.94 6.57 15.37
C HIS A 197 6.71 7.79 15.89
N GLU A 198 7.69 7.62 16.78
CA GLU A 198 8.53 8.70 17.31
C GLU A 198 9.29 9.44 16.20
N THR A 199 9.73 8.72 15.17
CA THR A 199 10.38 9.32 14.00
C THR A 199 9.40 10.21 13.22
N PHE A 200 8.17 9.76 13.05
CA PHE A 200 7.11 10.54 12.42
C PHE A 200 6.79 11.82 13.22
N VAL A 201 6.62 11.70 14.53
CA VAL A 201 6.38 12.84 15.45
C VAL A 201 7.52 13.86 15.36
N GLN A 202 8.78 13.40 15.34
CA GLN A 202 9.92 14.28 15.17
C GLN A 202 9.88 15.02 13.82
N THR A 203 9.64 14.32 12.73
CA THR A 203 9.60 14.91 11.38
C THR A 203 8.46 15.92 11.23
N ILE A 204 7.28 15.66 11.79
CA ILE A 204 6.16 16.62 11.79
C ILE A 204 6.56 17.90 12.53
N ASN A 205 7.17 17.78 13.72
CA ASN A 205 7.67 18.93 14.48
C ASN A 205 8.76 19.72 13.74
N GLU A 206 9.62 19.05 12.97
CA GLU A 206 10.64 19.71 12.14
C GLU A 206 10.05 20.39 10.91
N THR A 207 8.97 19.83 10.33
CA THR A 207 8.28 20.38 9.16
C THR A 207 7.49 21.64 9.49
N ASN A 208 6.94 21.72 10.72
CA ASN A 208 6.19 22.87 11.23
C ASN A 208 7.07 24.09 11.58
N LYS A 209 8.40 23.96 11.56
CA LYS A 209 9.35 25.06 11.80
C LYS A 209 9.62 25.85 10.52
#